data_AF-A0A3D3PET3-F1
#
_entry.id   AF-A0A3D3PET3-F1
#
_cell.length_a   1.000
_cell.length_b   1.000
_cell.length_c   1.000
_cell.angle_alpha   90.00
_cell.angle_beta   90.00
_cell.angle_gamma   90.00
#
_symmetry.space_group_name_H-M   'P 1'
#
loop_
_entity.id
_entity.type
_entity.pdbx_description
1 polymer ?
#
loop_
_entity_poly.entity_id
_entity_poly.type
_entity_poly.pdbx_seq_one_letter_code
_entity_poly.pdbx_strand_id
1 'polypeptide(L)'
;MSKKVAFYTLGCKLNYSETSSIGRLFTQAGFQSVEFTDTPDIFVINTCSVTDHADKKCRKIVKEALKHSPTAYIAIVGCYAQLKPVEISEIPGVDVVLGAAEKF
;
A
#
# COMPACT_ATOMS: atom_id res chain seq x y z
N MET A 1 -22.00 6.56 -0.99
CA MET A 1 -21.31 5.29 -0.73
C MET A 1 -19.97 5.61 -0.08
N SER A 2 -19.57 4.87 0.96
CA SER A 2 -18.23 4.98 1.54
C SER A 2 -17.23 4.34 0.57
N LYS A 3 -16.11 5.01 0.32
CA LYS A 3 -15.02 4.44 -0.51
C LYS A 3 -14.36 3.28 0.24
N LYS A 4 -14.01 2.22 -0.47
CA LYS A 4 -13.38 1.02 0.08
C LYS A 4 -11.85 1.12 0.04
N VAL A 5 -11.19 0.69 1.11
CA VAL A 5 -9.73 0.61 1.19
C VAL A 5 -9.29 -0.78 1.64
N ALA A 6 -8.27 -1.34 0.99
CA ALA A 6 -7.63 -2.57 1.44
C ALA A 6 -6.18 -2.32 1.83
N PHE A 7 -5.74 -2.98 2.90
CA PHE A 7 -4.38 -2.88 3.42
C PHE A 7 -3.63 -4.18 3.18
N TYR A 8 -2.42 -4.09 2.61
CA TYR A 8 -1.53 -5.23 2.46
C TYR A 8 -0.21 -4.94 3.17
N THR A 9 0.13 -5.74 4.18
CA THR A 9 1.32 -5.51 5.00
C THR A 9 2.36 -6.59 4.80
N LEU A 10 3.59 -6.17 4.53
CA LEU A 10 4.77 -7.02 4.40
C LEU A 10 5.89 -6.51 5.29
N GLY A 11 6.29 -7.30 6.29
CA GLY A 11 7.47 -6.96 7.06
C GLY A 11 7.39 -7.37 8.51
N CYS A 12 7.90 -6.49 9.37
CA CYS A 12 8.02 -6.74 10.79
C CYS A 12 6.82 -6.18 11.56
N LYS A 13 6.83 -6.37 12.89
CA LYS A 13 5.77 -5.89 13.80
C LYS A 13 5.49 -4.39 13.66
N LEU A 14 6.50 -3.59 13.33
CA LEU A 14 6.33 -2.15 13.12
C LEU A 14 5.40 -1.86 11.94
N ASN A 15 5.54 -2.58 10.81
CA ASN A 15 4.66 -2.38 9.66
C ASN A 15 3.20 -2.68 10.00
N TYR A 16 2.94 -3.72 10.80
CA TYR A 16 1.57 -4.02 11.24
C TYR A 16 1.00 -2.93 12.15
N SER A 17 1.81 -2.38 13.06
CA SER A 17 1.41 -1.25 13.89
C SER A 17 1.10 -0.02 13.03
N GLU A 18 1.97 0.32 12.07
CA GLU A 18 1.76 1.44 11.16
C GLU A 18 0.50 1.25 10.32
N THR A 19 0.27 0.06 9.76
CA THR A 19 -0.94 -0.26 9.01
C THR A 19 -2.19 -0.11 9.87
N SER A 20 -2.15 -0.52 11.15
CA SER A 20 -3.28 -0.31 12.07
C SER A 20 -3.57 1.18 12.28
N SER A 21 -2.52 1.99 12.50
CA SER A 21 -2.66 3.44 12.63
C SER A 21 -3.22 4.08 11.37
N ILE A 22 -2.71 3.72 10.18
CA ILE A 22 -3.20 4.20 8.90
C ILE A 22 -4.67 3.79 8.71
N GLY A 23 -5.02 2.54 9.01
CA GLY A 23 -6.40 2.04 8.93
C GLY A 23 -7.37 2.86 9.78
N ARG A 24 -6.96 3.29 10.98
CA ARG A 24 -7.78 4.19 11.82
C ARG A 24 -8.02 5.55 11.16
N LEU A 25 -7.00 6.12 10.52
CA LEU A 25 -7.13 7.39 9.81
C LEU A 25 -8.10 7.28 8.63
N PHE A 26 -8.04 6.20 7.86
CA PHE A 26 -9.00 5.93 6.78
C PHE A 26 -10.43 5.77 7.31
N THR A 27 -10.62 5.01 8.39
CA THR A 27 -11.94 4.87 9.03
C THR A 27 -12.47 6.23 9.51
N GLN A 28 -11.62 7.06 10.13
CA GLN A 28 -11.99 8.41 10.56
C GLN A 28 -12.35 9.33 9.38
N ALA A 29 -11.68 9.16 8.24
CA ALA A 29 -12.00 9.85 7.00
C ALA A 29 -13.23 9.28 6.26
N GLY A 30 -13.92 8.29 6.85
CA GLY A 30 -15.16 7.74 6.31
C GLY A 30 -14.98 6.65 5.23
N PHE A 31 -13.79 6.04 5.15
CA PHE A 31 -13.55 4.88 4.29
C PHE A 31 -13.90 3.58 4.98
N GLN A 32 -14.32 2.58 4.20
CA GLN A 32 -14.58 1.23 4.66
C GLN A 32 -13.35 0.36 4.40
N SER A 33 -12.74 -0.17 5.46
CA SER A 33 -11.71 -1.20 5.33
C SER A 33 -12.32 -2.51 4.85
N VAL A 34 -11.78 -3.07 3.76
CA VAL A 34 -12.24 -4.32 3.16
C VAL A 34 -11.08 -5.28 2.91
N GLU A 35 -11.41 -6.54 2.65
CA GLU A 35 -10.43 -7.54 2.24
C GLU A 35 -9.79 -7.16 0.89
N PHE A 36 -8.55 -7.60 0.66
CA PHE A 36 -7.79 -7.31 -0.56
C PHE A 36 -8.53 -7.70 -1.84
N THR A 37 -9.37 -8.73 -1.78
CA THR A 37 -10.13 -9.23 -2.93
C THR A 37 -11.52 -8.60 -3.09
N ASP A 38 -11.98 -7.76 -2.16
CA ASP A 38 -13.33 -7.18 -2.16
C ASP A 38 -13.43 -5.86 -2.95
N THR A 39 -12.75 -5.82 -4.11
CA THR A 39 -12.78 -4.71 -5.08
C THR A 39 -12.62 -3.32 -4.43
N PRO A 40 -11.53 -3.06 -3.70
CA PRO A 40 -11.34 -1.76 -3.06
C PRO A 40 -11.09 -0.67 -4.10
N ASP A 41 -11.45 0.57 -3.75
CA ASP A 41 -11.11 1.77 -4.53
C ASP A 41 -9.64 2.17 -4.30
N ILE A 42 -9.08 1.80 -3.15
CA ILE A 42 -7.72 2.15 -2.73
C ILE A 42 -7.01 0.93 -2.16
N PHE A 43 -5.77 0.68 -2.61
CA PHE A 43 -4.85 -0.26 -1.97
C PHE A 43 -3.74 0.50 -1.26
N VAL A 44 -3.50 0.15 0.01
CA VAL A 44 -2.34 0.64 0.77
C VAL A 44 -1.42 -0.53 1.05
N ILE A 45 -0.26 -0.56 0.40
CA ILE A 45 0.73 -1.62 0.50
C ILE A 45 1.88 -1.12 1.39
N ASN A 46 1.94 -1.60 2.62
CA ASN A 46 3.02 -1.29 3.57
C ASN A 46 4.11 -2.35 3.52
N THR A 47 5.32 -2.00 3.08
CA THR A 47 6.42 -2.96 2.90
C THR A 47 7.75 -2.50 3.51
N CYS A 48 8.37 -3.41 4.25
CA CYS A 48 9.71 -3.30 4.84
C CYS A 48 10.84 -3.80 3.94
N SER A 49 10.51 -4.52 2.86
CA SER A 49 11.54 -5.21 2.09
C SER A 49 12.44 -4.21 1.38
N VAL A 50 13.71 -4.16 1.78
CA VAL A 50 14.78 -3.34 1.17
C VAL A 50 15.81 -4.23 0.44
N THR A 51 15.43 -5.48 0.23
CA THR A 51 16.25 -6.50 -0.42
C THR A 51 15.97 -6.50 -1.91
N ASP A 52 16.87 -7.09 -2.69
CA ASP A 52 16.71 -7.27 -4.15
C ASP A 52 15.40 -8.00 -4.56
N HIS A 53 14.82 -8.77 -3.62
CA HIS A 53 13.56 -9.48 -3.83
C HIS A 53 12.31 -8.62 -3.53
N ALA A 54 12.50 -7.45 -2.92
CA ALA A 54 11.42 -6.53 -2.56
C ALA A 54 10.69 -6.00 -3.79
N ASP A 55 11.45 -5.57 -4.81
CA ASP A 55 10.93 -5.05 -6.07
C ASP A 55 9.99 -6.07 -6.73
N LYS A 56 10.48 -7.29 -6.97
CA LYS A 56 9.69 -8.37 -7.59
C LYS A 56 8.40 -8.65 -6.82
N LYS A 57 8.46 -8.65 -5.50
CA LYS A 57 7.29 -8.90 -4.66
C LYS A 57 6.30 -7.72 -4.72
N CYS A 58 6.81 -6.49 -4.67
CA CYS A 58 6.00 -5.28 -4.79
C CYS A 58 5.28 -5.24 -6.14
N ARG A 59 6.01 -5.41 -7.26
CA ARG A 59 5.43 -5.49 -8.62
C ARG A 59 4.37 -6.58 -8.73
N LYS A 60 4.60 -7.75 -8.13
CA LYS A 60 3.62 -8.84 -8.11
C LYS A 60 2.35 -8.41 -7.39
N ILE A 61 2.45 -7.77 -6.23
CA ILE A 61 1.28 -7.34 -5.44
C ILE A 61 0.51 -6.24 -6.16
N VAL A 62 1.20 -5.26 -6.75
CA VAL A 62 0.57 -4.20 -7.56
C VAL A 62 -0.21 -4.82 -8.72
N LYS A 63 0.38 -5.79 -9.42
CA LYS A 63 -0.29 -6.52 -10.50
C LYS A 63 -1.52 -7.29 -10.01
N GLU A 64 -1.44 -7.96 -8.86
CA GLU A 64 -2.60 -8.65 -8.28
C GLU A 64 -3.69 -7.67 -7.82
N ALA A 65 -3.31 -6.52 -7.24
CA ALA A 65 -4.25 -5.45 -6.87
C ALA A 65 -5.03 -4.96 -8.08
N LEU A 66 -4.34 -4.64 -9.18
CA LEU A 66 -4.97 -4.22 -10.44
C LEU A 66 -5.80 -5.31 -11.10
N LYS A 67 -5.50 -6.59 -10.85
CA LYS A 67 -6.34 -7.71 -11.32
C LYS A 67 -7.69 -7.74 -10.60
N HIS A 68 -7.70 -7.42 -9.30
CA HIS A 68 -8.93 -7.37 -8.51
C HIS A 68 -9.72 -6.07 -8.71
N SER A 69 -9.03 -4.94 -8.83
CA SER A 69 -9.63 -3.63 -9.07
C SER A 69 -8.77 -2.84 -10.07
N PRO A 70 -9.06 -2.93 -11.37
CA PRO A 70 -8.23 -2.34 -12.44
C PRO A 70 -8.11 -0.81 -12.42
N THR A 71 -8.98 -0.14 -11.68
CA THR A 71 -9.03 1.33 -11.56
C THR A 71 -8.74 1.80 -10.14
N ALA A 72 -8.32 0.90 -9.26
CA ALA A 72 -7.98 1.25 -7.89
C ALA A 72 -6.73 2.11 -7.83
N TYR A 73 -6.73 3.02 -6.87
CA TYR A 73 -5.57 3.83 -6.52
C TYR A 73 -4.62 3.04 -5.63
N ILE A 74 -3.35 2.92 -5.99
CA ILE A 74 -2.36 2.11 -5.28
C ILE A 74 -1.31 3.00 -4.62
N ALA A 75 -1.29 2.98 -3.29
CA ALA A 75 -0.31 3.66 -2.46
C ALA A 75 0.71 2.68 -1.85
N ILE A 76 2.00 2.94 -2.06
CA ILE A 76 3.08 2.16 -1.43
C ILE A 76 3.67 2.96 -0.27
N VAL A 77 3.77 2.32 0.90
CA VAL A 77 4.29 2.94 2.12
C VAL A 77 5.30 2.02 2.82
N GLY A 78 6.03 2.56 3.79
CA GLY A 78 6.95 1.78 4.64
C GLY A 78 8.42 2.00 4.31
N CYS A 79 9.31 1.15 4.85
CA CYS A 79 10.76 1.33 4.71
C CYS A 79 11.23 1.28 3.25
N TYR A 80 10.59 0.45 2.42
CA TYR A 80 10.95 0.37 1.00
C TYR A 80 10.64 1.69 0.28
N ALA A 81 9.44 2.25 0.53
CA ALA A 81 9.03 3.56 0.02
C ALA A 81 9.99 4.68 0.44
N GLN A 82 10.51 4.62 1.67
CA GLN A 82 11.50 5.60 2.16
C GLN A 82 12.87 5.46 1.46
N LEU A 83 13.33 4.24 1.22
CA LEU A 83 14.71 3.98 0.78
C LEU A 83 14.86 3.96 -0.75
N LYS A 84 13.80 3.60 -1.46
CA LYS A 84 13.79 3.41 -2.92
C LYS A 84 12.54 4.05 -3.56
N PRO A 85 12.19 5.31 -3.26
CA PRO A 85 10.95 5.93 -3.74
C PRO A 85 10.86 5.99 -5.27
N VAL A 86 11.97 6.35 -5.92
CA VAL A 86 12.04 6.47 -7.39
C VAL A 86 11.79 5.12 -8.07
N GLU A 87 12.49 4.08 -7.64
CA GLU A 87 12.34 2.71 -8.17
C GLU A 87 10.90 2.20 -8.06
N ILE A 88 10.24 2.48 -6.93
CA ILE A 88 8.85 2.09 -6.68
C ILE A 88 7.88 2.91 -7.54
N SER A 89 8.14 4.20 -7.70
CA SER A 89 7.30 5.08 -8.53
C SER A 89 7.32 4.72 -10.01
N GLU A 90 8.38 4.04 -10.48
CA GLU A 90 8.49 3.50 -11.84
C GLU A 90 7.74 2.16 -12.02
N ILE A 91 7.15 1.60 -10.96
CA ILE A 91 6.33 0.39 -11.07
C ILE A 91 5.00 0.75 -11.74
N PRO A 92 4.65 0.13 -12.89
CA PRO A 92 3.37 0.40 -13.55
C PRO A 92 2.21 0.05 -12.63
N GLY A 93 1.31 1.02 -12.41
CA GLY A 93 0.16 0.88 -11.53
C GLY A 93 0.34 1.42 -10.13
N VAL A 94 1.52 1.91 -9.76
CA VAL A 94 1.70 2.66 -8.51
C VAL A 94 1.32 4.11 -8.76
N ASP A 95 0.36 4.63 -7.97
CA ASP A 95 -0.09 6.01 -8.09
C ASP A 95 0.64 6.95 -7.12
N VAL A 96 1.06 6.45 -5.96
CA VAL A 96 1.82 7.23 -4.97
C VAL A 96 2.74 6.37 -4.14
N VAL A 97 3.88 6.96 -3.78
CA VAL A 97 4.86 6.39 -2.86
C VAL A 97 5.03 7.36 -1.70
N LEU A 98 4.79 6.90 -0.47
CA LEU A 98 4.90 7.73 0.73
C LEU A 98 5.98 7.16 1.66
N GLY A 99 7.09 7.89 1.77
CA GLY A 99 8.12 7.61 2.77
C GLY A 99 7.64 7.89 4.19
N ALA A 100 8.36 7.38 5.20
CA ALA A 100 8.11 7.69 6.60
C ALA A 100 8.15 9.20 6.92
N ALA A 101 8.91 9.99 6.15
CA ALA A 101 8.98 11.44 6.31
C ALA A 101 7.73 12.18 5.79
N GLU A 102 6.92 11.54 4.96
CA GLU A 102 5.72 12.14 4.31
C GLU A 102 4.41 11.59 4.91
N LYS A 103 4.50 10.79 5.99
CA LYS A 103 3.34 10.16 6.67
C LYS A 103 2.65 11.08 7.69
N PHE A 104 3.21 12.26 7.98
CA PHE A 104 2.73 13.19 9.02
C PHE A 104 2.60 14.61 8.48
#